data_AF-A0A3D0D300-F1
#
_entry.id   AF-A0A3D0D300-F1
#
_cell.length_a   1.000
_cell.length_b   1.000
_cell.length_c   1.000
_cell.angle_alpha   90.00
_cell.angle_beta   90.00
_cell.angle_gamma   90.00
#
_symmetry.space_group_name_H-M   'P 1'
#
loop_
_entity.id
_entity.type
_entity.pdbx_description
1 polymer ?
#
loop_
_entity_poly.entity_id
_entity_poly.type
_entity_poly.pdbx_seq_one_letter_code
_entity_poly.pdbx_strand_id
1 'polypeptide(L)' 'MAQAKTGMKDSNAIVVYLRQVRSELGKVVWPTRDQALNLTGVVLAVTVVMSLFLGGLDFIFARLVEALLRVL' A
#
# COMPACT_ATOMS: atom_id res chain seq x y z
N MET A 1 16.56 -31.38 50.38
CA MET A 1 15.55 -30.30 50.56
C MET A 1 15.29 -29.71 49.19
N ALA A 2 14.19 -30.15 48.56
CA ALA A 2 13.83 -29.81 47.19
C ALA A 2 13.15 -28.43 47.15
N GLN A 3 13.63 -27.52 46.32
CA GLN A 3 12.93 -26.27 46.02
C GLN A 3 12.14 -26.42 44.71
N ALA A 4 10.91 -25.92 44.78
CA ALA A 4 9.80 -26.20 43.91
C ALA A 4 9.97 -25.60 42.50
N LYS A 5 9.51 -26.37 41.51
CA LYS A 5 9.18 -25.88 40.17
C LYS A 5 8.22 -24.69 40.31
N THR A 6 8.73 -23.49 40.06
CA THR A 6 7.88 -22.30 39.87
C THR A 6 7.17 -22.49 38.53
N GLY A 7 5.88 -22.77 38.59
CA GLY A 7 5.01 -22.89 37.43
C GLY A 7 4.90 -21.54 36.72
N MET A 8 5.56 -21.41 35.57
CA MET A 8 5.25 -20.37 34.61
C MET A 8 4.02 -20.84 33.82
N LYS A 9 2.86 -20.40 34.30
CA LYS A 9 1.52 -20.57 33.72
C LYS A 9 1.54 -20.36 32.21
N ASP A 10 0.93 -21.29 31.48
CA ASP A 10 0.70 -21.27 30.03
C ASP A 10 0.17 -19.90 29.59
N SER A 11 1.10 -19.02 29.24
CA SER A 11 0.79 -17.76 28.60
C SER A 11 0.59 -18.13 27.14
N ASN A 12 -0.68 -18.25 26.72
CA ASN A 12 -1.09 -18.58 25.35
C ASN A 12 -0.07 -18.01 24.34
N ALA A 13 0.64 -18.88 23.61
CA ALA A 13 1.73 -18.47 22.71
C ALA A 13 1.29 -17.38 21.72
N ILE A 14 0.01 -17.42 21.33
CA ILE A 14 -0.67 -16.43 20.49
C ILE A 14 -0.66 -15.04 21.13
N VAL A 15 -0.88 -14.92 22.44
CA VAL A 15 -0.89 -13.63 23.17
C VAL A 15 0.52 -13.04 23.23
N VAL A 16 1.55 -13.87 23.42
CA VAL A 16 2.96 -13.45 23.38
C VAL A 16 3.34 -12.96 21.98
N TYR A 17 2.94 -13.71 20.95
CA TYR A 17 3.16 -13.37 19.55
C TYR A 17 2.51 -12.03 19.17
N LEU A 18 1.23 -11.83 19.50
CA LEU A 18 0.53 -10.56 19.24
C LEU A 18 1.18 -9.37 19.96
N ARG A 19 1.70 -9.59 21.16
CA ARG A 19 2.44 -8.56 21.90
C ARG A 19 3.78 -8.21 21.23
N GLN A 20 4.50 -9.19 20.70
CA GLN A 20 5.71 -8.96 19.91
C GLN A 20 5.40 -8.20 18.61
N VAL A 21 4.38 -8.62 17.86
CA VAL A 21 3.95 -7.95 16.61
C VAL A 21 3.57 -6.49 16.88
N ARG A 22 2.82 -6.19 17.94
CA ARG A 22 2.50 -4.81 18.32
C ARG A 22 3.75 -3.97 18.63
N SER A 23 4.74 -4.57 19.29
CA SER A 23 6.02 -3.90 19.58
C SER A 23 6.80 -3.56 18.31
N GLU A 24 6.80 -4.45 17.33
CA GLU A 24 7.45 -4.21 16.04
C GLU A 24 6.69 -3.23 15.15
N LEU A 25 5.36 -3.28 15.15
CA LEU A 25 4.51 -2.28 14.48
C LEU A 25 4.74 -0.88 15.03
N GLY A 26 5.11 -0.74 16.31
CA GLY A 26 5.49 0.54 16.91
C GLY A 26 6.82 1.11 16.38
N LYS A 27 7.67 0.29 15.75
CA LYS A 27 8.89 0.74 15.07
C LYS A 27 8.61 1.26 13.66
N VAL A 28 7.41 1.03 13.12
CA VAL A 28 7.00 1.55 11.82
C VAL A 28 6.82 3.05 11.95
N VAL A 29 7.68 3.81 11.29
CA VAL A 29 7.60 5.27 11.23
C VAL A 29 6.43 5.63 10.32
N TRP A 30 5.28 5.90 10.93
CA TRP A 30 4.14 6.40 10.18
C TRP A 30 4.37 7.86 9.79
N PRO A 31 4.12 8.23 8.53
CA PRO A 31 4.23 9.61 8.09
C PRO A 31 3.28 10.50 8.88
N THR A 32 3.68 11.75 9.12
CA THR A 32 2.78 12.74 9.70
C THR A 32 1.60 12.99 8.75
N ARG A 33 0.48 13.51 9.28
CA ARG A 33 -0.72 13.79 8.47
C ARG A 33 -0.40 14.64 7.24
N ASP A 34 0.48 15.63 7.40
CA ASP A 34 0.90 16.51 6.30
C ASP A 34 1.78 15.79 5.27
N GLN A 35 2.70 14.93 5.71
CA GLN A 35 3.51 14.12 4.80
C GLN A 35 2.65 13.14 4.00
N ALA A 36 1.69 12.48 4.66
CA ALA A 36 0.76 11.58 3.99
C ALA A 36 -0.05 12.31 2.91
N LEU A 37 -0.60 13.48 3.23
CA LEU A 37 -1.37 14.28 2.27
C LEU A 37 -0.50 14.78 1.11
N ASN A 38 0.72 15.23 1.37
CA ASN A 38 1.62 15.68 0.31
C ASN A 38 2.00 14.54 -0.64
N LEU A 39 2.38 13.38 -0.09
CA LEU A 39 2.73 12.20 -0.89
C LEU A 39 1.54 11.71 -1.72
N THR A 40 0.35 11.63 -1.14
CA THR A 40 -0.87 11.26 -1.87
C THR A 40 -1.24 12.30 -2.93
N GLY A 41 -1.05 13.59 -2.64
CA GLY A 41 -1.29 14.68 -3.59
C GLY A 41 -0.40 14.58 -4.83
N VAL A 42 0.90 14.30 -4.65
CA VAL A 42 1.83 14.06 -5.76
C VAL A 42 1.40 12.87 -6.61
N VAL A 43 1.05 11.74 -5.97
CA VAL A 43 0.59 10.55 -6.69
C VAL A 43 -0.67 10.87 -7.51
N LEU A 44 -1.66 11.52 -6.91
CA LEU A 44 -2.88 11.95 -7.61
C LEU A 44 -2.58 12.82 -8.83
N ALA A 45 -1.70 13.80 -8.68
CA ALA A 45 -1.33 14.69 -9.78
C ALA A 45 -0.69 13.91 -10.94
N VAL A 46 0.27 13.03 -10.64
CA VAL A 46 0.94 12.21 -11.66
C VAL A 46 -0.05 11.25 -12.33
N THR A 47 -0.94 10.61 -11.56
CA THR A 47 -1.96 9.71 -12.11
C THR A 47 -2.91 10.44 -13.05
N VAL A 48 -3.41 11.62 -12.66
CA VAL A 48 -4.31 12.42 -13.53
C VAL A 48 -3.61 12.80 -14.84
N VAL A 49 -2.37 13.27 -14.78
CA VAL A 49 -1.60 13.62 -15.98
C VAL A 49 -1.40 12.41 -16.88
N MET A 50 -1.00 11.27 -16.33
CA MET A 50 -0.80 10.04 -17.10
C MET A 50 -2.10 9.52 -17.71
N SER A 51 -3.21 9.56 -16.97
CA SER A 51 -4.53 9.14 -17.48
C SER A 51 -5.00 10.01 -18.64
N LEU A 52 -4.80 11.34 -18.55
CA LEU A 52 -5.14 12.24 -19.65
C LEU A 52 -4.23 12.03 -20.87
N PHE A 53 -2.93 11.82 -20.64
CA PHE A 53 -1.98 11.57 -21.72
C PHE A 53 -2.29 10.27 -22.46
N LEU A 54 -2.43 9.16 -21.73
CA LEU A 54 -2.75 7.86 -22.30
C LEU A 54 -4.13 7.88 -22.97
N GLY A 55 -5.16 8.37 -22.28
CA GLY A 55 -6.52 8.44 -22.83
C GLY A 55 -6.61 9.33 -24.08
N GLY A 56 -5.86 10.42 -24.14
CA GLY A 56 -5.74 11.25 -25.34
C GLY A 56 -5.07 10.50 -26.50
N LEU A 57 -4.00 9.76 -26.20
CA LEU A 57 -3.31 8.91 -27.18
C LEU A 57 -4.22 7.79 -27.70
N ASP A 58 -4.93 7.10 -26.81
CA ASP A 58 -5.88 6.05 -27.15
C ASP A 58 -6.98 6.58 -28.08
N PHE A 59 -7.48 7.79 -27.82
CA PHE A 59 -8.46 8.44 -28.69
C PHE A 59 -7.92 8.73 -30.10
N ILE A 60 -6.69 9.26 -30.19
CA ILE A 60 -6.03 9.53 -31.49
C ILE A 60 -5.82 8.22 -32.25
N PHE A 61 -5.30 7.19 -31.57
CA PHE A 61 -5.06 5.89 -32.20
C PHE A 61 -6.35 5.21 -32.61
N ALA A 62 -7.42 5.27 -31.81
CA ALA A 62 -8.72 4.73 -32.20
C ALA A 62 -9.24 5.38 -33.50
N ARG A 63 -9.13 6.71 -33.63
CA ARG A 63 -9.53 7.43 -34.84
C ARG A 63 -8.64 7.10 -36.05
N LEU A 64 -7.34 6.93 -35.84
CA LEU A 64 -6.42 6.54 -36.91
C LEU A 64 -6.70 5.12 -37.41
N VAL A 65 -6.94 4.18 -36.50
CA VAL A 65 -7.29 2.80 -36.85
C VAL A 65 -8.63 2.75 -37.56
N GLU A 66 -9.63 3.49 -37.08
CA GLU A 66 -10.94 3.61 -37.74
C GLU A 66 -10.81 4.16 -39.17
N ALA A 67 -10.01 5.22 -39.35
CA ALA A 67 -9.75 5.79 -40.67
C ALA A 67 -9.04 4.79 -41.60
N LEU A 68 -8.06 4.04 -41.08
CA LEU A 68 -7.35 3.01 -41.83
C LEU A 68 -8.27 1.87 -42.27
N LEU A 69 -9.11 1.37 -41.35
CA LEU A 69 -10.09 0.32 -41.62
C LEU A 69 -11.17 0.77 -42.62
N ARG A 70 -11.48 2.06 -42.66
CA ARG A 70 -12.43 2.62 -43.63
C ARG A 70 -11.81 2.77 -45.03
N VAL A 71 -10.50 2.94 -45.12
CA VAL A 71 -9.76 3.08 -46.39
C VAL A 71 -9.45 1.74 -47.03
N LEU A 72 -9.19 0.71 -46.24
CA LEU A 72 -8.98 -0.68 -46.69
C LEU A 72 -10.30 -1.32 -47.15
#